data_AF-A0A5E4HF70-F1
#
_entry.id   AF-A0A5E4HF70-F1
#
_cell.length_a   1.000
_cell.length_b   1.000
_cell.length_c   1.000
_cell.angle_alpha   90.00
_cell.angle_beta   90.00
_cell.angle_gamma   90.00
#
_symmetry.space_group_name_H-M   'P 1'
#
loop_
_entity.id
_entity.type
_entity.pdbx_description
1 polymer ?
#
loop_
_entity_poly.entity_id
_entity_poly.type
_entity_poly.pdbx_seq_one_letter_code
_entity_poly.pdbx_strand_id
1 'polypeptide(L)' 'MNCEICGKSTSNNKICDRCTRIITKVIKEVGSDVLINIDDCKYIYPMIKRVAIGELRTQDVINSLLKGETD' A
#
# COMPACT_ATOMS: atom_id res chain seq x y z
N MET A 1 1.88 -4.57 -19.68
CA MET A 1 0.61 -4.22 -18.99
C MET A 1 0.85 -2.98 -18.12
N ASN A 2 -0.20 -2.42 -17.51
CA ASN A 2 -0.07 -1.33 -16.54
C ASN A 2 -0.40 -1.83 -15.14
N CYS A 3 0.29 -1.28 -14.14
CA CYS A 3 0.07 -1.59 -12.74
C CYS A 3 -1.34 -1.15 -12.33
N GLU A 4 -2.11 -2.04 -11.70
CA GLU A 4 -3.49 -1.77 -11.25
C GLU A 4 -3.56 -0.66 -10.17
N ILE A 5 -2.46 -0.41 -9.46
CA ILE A 5 -2.38 0.60 -8.38
C ILE A 5 -1.92 1.95 -8.91
N CYS A 6 -0.77 2.01 -9.60
CA CYS A 6 -0.14 3.28 -9.98
C CYS A 6 -0.13 3.56 -11.49
N GLY A 7 -0.66 2.66 -12.32
CA GLY A 7 -0.72 2.82 -13.76
C GLY A 7 0.61 2.70 -14.50
N LYS A 8 1.75 2.53 -13.81
CA LYS A 8 3.06 2.36 -14.46
C LYS A 8 3.14 1.07 -15.26
N SER A 9 3.88 1.11 -16.38
CA SER A 9 4.18 -0.06 -17.18
C SER A 9 4.88 -1.14 -16.36
N THR A 10 4.43 -2.38 -16.52
CA THR A 10 4.90 -3.57 -15.82
C THR A 10 4.94 -4.74 -16.80
N SER A 11 5.98 -5.56 -16.68
CA SER A 11 6.36 -6.53 -17.70
C SER A 11 5.49 -7.78 -17.70
N ASN A 12 4.98 -8.24 -16.54
CA ASN A 12 4.11 -9.43 -16.44
C ASN A 12 3.24 -9.49 -15.17
N ASN A 13 3.44 -8.58 -14.21
CA ASN A 13 2.68 -8.58 -12.94
C ASN A 13 1.57 -7.53 -12.97
N LYS A 14 0.40 -7.86 -12.41
CA LYS A 14 -0.70 -6.90 -12.19
C LYS A 14 -0.27 -5.69 -11.34
N ILE A 15 0.67 -5.91 -10.42
CA ILE A 15 1.25 -4.89 -9.56
C ILE A 15 2.74 -4.77 -9.87
N CYS A 16 3.25 -3.54 -10.07
CA CYS A 16 4.66 -3.32 -10.35
C CYS A 16 5.53 -3.49 -9.09
N ASP A 17 6.82 -3.78 -9.27
CA ASP A 17 7.75 -4.04 -8.16
C ASP A 17 7.78 -2.93 -7.12
N ARG A 18 7.61 -1.66 -7.54
CA ARG A 18 7.56 -0.52 -6.62
C ARG A 18 6.37 -0.63 -5.67
N CYS A 19 5.16 -0.83 -6.20
CA CYS A 19 3.96 -0.95 -5.38
C CYS A 19 4.04 -2.18 -4.48
N THR A 20 4.53 -3.32 -5.01
CA THR A 20 4.76 -4.54 -4.22
C THR A 20 5.70 -4.26 -3.04
N ARG A 21 6.83 -3.58 -3.25
CA ARG A 21 7.76 -3.22 -2.16
C ARG A 21 7.12 -2.33 -1.09
N ILE A 22 6.29 -1.36 -1.50
CA ILE A 22 5.59 -0.49 -0.55
C ILE A 22 4.62 -1.33 0.29
N ILE A 23 3.81 -2.18 -0.36
CA ILE A 23 2.85 -3.07 0.31
C ILE A 23 3.59 -3.97 1.32
N THR A 24 4.64 -4.67 0.88
CA THR A 24 5.42 -5.55 1.78
C THR A 24 5.98 -4.80 2.97
N LYS A 25 6.46 -3.56 2.78
CA LYS A 25 6.97 -2.74 3.89
C LYS A 25 5.86 -2.35 4.86
N VAL A 26 4.70 -1.93 4.35
CA VAL A 26 3.54 -1.60 5.19
C VAL A 26 3.10 -2.83 6.00
N ILE A 27 2.97 -3.99 5.36
CA ILE A 27 2.60 -5.25 6.02
C ILE A 27 3.58 -5.61 7.14
N LYS A 28 4.88 -5.50 6.87
CA LYS A 28 5.92 -5.86 7.84
C LYS A 28 5.90 -4.97 9.08
N GLU A 29 5.59 -3.68 8.91
CA GLU A 29 5.64 -2.70 10.00
C GLU A 29 4.34 -2.62 10.79
N VAL A 30 3.20 -2.80 10.13
CA VAL A 30 1.88 -2.70 10.76
C VAL A 30 1.46 -4.04 11.39
N GLY A 31 1.93 -5.17 10.84
CA GLY A 31 1.50 -6.50 11.28
C GLY A 31 0.26 -6.99 10.54
N SER A 32 0.17 -8.31 10.34
CA SER A 32 -0.91 -8.94 9.58
C SER A 32 -2.29 -8.76 10.20
N ASP A 33 -2.38 -8.52 11.51
CA ASP A 33 -3.64 -8.42 12.25
C ASP A 33 -4.44 -7.15 11.90
N VAL A 34 -3.76 -6.04 11.61
CA VAL A 34 -4.40 -4.79 11.16
C VAL A 34 -4.90 -4.91 9.72
N LEU A 35 -4.18 -5.67 8.89
CA LEU A 35 -4.53 -5.89 7.49
C LEU A 35 -5.75 -6.79 7.32
N ILE A 36 -5.92 -7.80 8.18
CA ILE A 36 -7.10 -8.70 8.16
C ILE A 36 -8.41 -7.93 8.39
N ASN A 37 -8.35 -6.82 9.13
CA ASN A 37 -9.52 -5.98 9.43
C ASN A 37 -9.80 -4.90 8.36
N ILE A 38 -8.90 -4.75 7.39
CA ILE A 38 -9.07 -3.80 6.28
C ILE A 38 -9.60 -4.59 5.09
N ASP A 39 -10.67 -4.10 4.46
CA ASP A 39 -11.15 -4.64 3.19
C ASP A 39 -10.02 -4.46 2.12
N ASP A 40 -9.24 -5.54 1.95
CA ASP A 40 -7.78 -5.59 1.69
C ASP A 40 -7.26 -4.69 0.56
N CYS A 41 -8.10 -4.42 -0.44
CA CYS A 41 -7.69 -3.73 -1.65
C CYS A 41 -8.25 -2.31 -1.77
N LYS A 42 -9.42 -2.00 -1.18
CA LYS A 42 -10.08 -0.71 -1.43
C LYS A 42 -9.49 0.44 -0.63
N TYR A 43 -9.05 0.19 0.59
CA TYR A 43 -8.54 1.23 1.47
C TYR A 43 -7.04 1.46 1.30
N ILE A 44 -6.27 0.37 1.21
CA ILE A 44 -4.80 0.44 1.11
C ILE A 44 -4.33 0.87 -0.29
N TYR A 45 -4.95 0.41 -1.37
CA TYR A 45 -4.45 0.71 -2.73
C TYR A 45 -4.40 2.21 -3.05
N PRO A 46 -5.39 3.04 -2.69
CA PRO A 46 -5.28 4.50 -2.83
C PRO A 46 -4.07 5.08 -2.09
N MET A 47 -3.80 4.62 -0.86
CA MET A 47 -2.65 5.09 -0.09
C MET A 47 -1.33 4.64 -0.73
N ILE A 48 -1.22 3.38 -1.15
CA ILE A 48 -0.05 2.85 -1.85
C ILE A 48 0.17 3.60 -3.17
N LYS A 49 -0.89 3.93 -3.91
CA LYS A 49 -0.82 4.74 -5.13
C LYS A 49 -0.18 6.09 -4.84
N ARG A 50 -0.64 6.79 -3.80
CA ARG A 50 -0.08 8.09 -3.39
C ARG A 50 1.41 7.99 -3.04
N VAL A 51 1.85 6.92 -2.39
CA VAL A 51 3.29 6.66 -2.16
C VAL A 51 4.04 6.34 -3.46
N ALA A 52 3.42 5.61 -4.37
CA ALA A 52 4.01 5.24 -5.66
C ALA A 52 4.17 6.44 -6.61
N ILE A 53 3.30 7.47 -6.51
CA ILE A 53 3.42 8.72 -7.27
C ILE A 53 4.21 9.81 -6.52
N GLY A 54 4.56 9.58 -5.25
CA GLY A 54 5.39 10.48 -4.45
C GLY A 54 4.63 11.54 -3.64
N GLU A 55 3.30 11.46 -3.58
CA GLU A 55 2.46 12.34 -2.75
C GLU A 55 2.53 12.02 -1.26
N LEU A 56 2.83 10.77 -0.90
CA LEU A 56 2.98 10.33 0.48
C LEU A 56 4.30 9.57 0.66
N ARG A 57 4.81 9.54 1.89
CA ARG A 57 5.85 8.61 2.29
C ARG A 57 5.21 7.32 2.79
N THR A 58 5.92 6.20 2.66
CA THR A 58 5.47 4.92 3.22
C THR A 58 5.17 5.02 4.72
N GLN A 59 5.91 5.86 5.44
CA GLN A 59 5.71 6.05 6.88
C GLN A 59 4.42 6.79 7.22
N ASP A 60 3.95 7.68 6.35
CA ASP A 60 2.67 8.37 6.57
C ASP A 60 1.51 7.37 6.51
N VAL A 61 1.60 6.39 5.62
CA VAL A 61 0.64 5.29 5.50
C VAL A 61 0.67 4.41 6.74
N ILE A 62 1.86 3.98 7.17
CA ILE A 62 2.04 3.14 8.37
C ILE A 62 1.45 3.83 9.61
N ASN A 63 1.78 5.10 9.82
CA ASN A 63 1.29 5.87 10.95
C ASN A 63 -0.24 6.02 10.92
N SER A 64 -0.82 6.21 9.74
CA SER A 64 -2.27 6.32 9.58
C SER A 64 -2.99 5.01 9.92
N LEU A 65 -2.40 3.87 9.54
CA LEU A 65 -2.97 2.56 9.82
C LEU A 65 -2.88 2.21 11.31
N LEU A 66 -1.74 2.48 11.95
CA LEU A 66 -1.55 2.24 13.37
C LEU A 66 -2.38 3.18 14.26
N LYS A 67 -2.59 4.44 13.84
CA LYS A 67 -3.46 5.38 14.58
C LYS A 67 -4.94 5.02 14.50
N GLY A 68 -5.37 4.38 13.42
CA GLY A 68 -6.77 3.95 13.25
C GLY A 68 -7.20 2.82 14.20
N GLU A 69 -6.26 2.17 14.91
CA GLU A 69 -6.53 1.16 15.93
C GLU A 69 -6.85 1.74 17.32
N THR A 70 -6.71 3.06 17.51
CA THR A 70 -6.81 3.70 18.84
C THR A 70 -8.12 4.48 19.07
N ASP A 71 -9.08 4.42 18.14
CA ASP A 71 -10.41 5.05 18.28
C ASP A 71 -11.53 4.01 18.47
#